data_AF-A0A1M5PGT3-F1
#
_entry.id   AF-A0A1M5PGT3-F1
#
_cell.length_a   1.000
_cell.length_b   1.000
_cell.length_c   1.000
_cell.angle_alpha   90.00
_cell.angle_beta   90.00
_cell.angle_gamma   90.00
#
_symmetry.space_group_name_H-M   'P 1'
#
loop_
_entity.id
_entity.type
_entity.pdbx_description
1 polymer ?
#
loop_
_entity_poly.entity_id
_entity_poly.type
_entity_poly.pdbx_seq_one_letter_code
_entity_poly.pdbx_strand_id
1 'polypeptide(L)'
;MMLQTADTPEAIYAQVEAFRSKVADQVGVIVEELCRNYRRNGDRIASACLKIDQAIRDYHAFLPRIDAVRARAEQEATDHSEFIELRRLWGPTTANASLFRIELNRWHEMRVLVDRQRKPKRRRLYVPTAKVPEITMSQMLAGDDVFHAIHAVLNPADQSASAEDYGCFPDIGLSNSDFHAHLHAAYRVLLARPEKKDWRFLDVGCGAGLKVISAKRYFDEVFGFDYDPAYVDFGKSLATRGGLDPARIFQQNALSYDDYGEFDVIYFYRPMRDEDLLMEMEKLIVETAHPGTLLIAPYRAFTHRYEDLGCGHIEGDLYLAQASAEDAQKARRAAERMGPFIAKRDESLLRTVWSPILDQSRANGYDLPTRYAKPRY
;
A
#
# COMPACT_ATOMS: atom_id res chain seq x y z
N MET A 1 12.07 -22.30 -52.33
CA MET A 1 13.05 -21.20 -52.16
C MET A 1 13.35 -21.11 -50.67
N MET A 2 14.59 -21.35 -50.24
CA MET A 2 14.91 -21.34 -48.79
C MET A 2 15.02 -19.89 -48.31
N LEU A 3 14.05 -19.44 -47.50
CA LEU A 3 14.25 -18.25 -46.66
C LEU A 3 15.60 -18.43 -45.93
N GLN A 4 16.45 -17.41 -45.94
CA GLN A 4 17.61 -17.42 -45.05
C GLN A 4 17.07 -17.70 -43.64
N THR A 5 17.65 -18.68 -42.94
CA THR A 5 17.14 -19.19 -41.65
C THR A 5 16.91 -18.11 -40.58
N ALA A 6 17.44 -16.90 -40.78
CA ALA A 6 17.28 -15.74 -39.93
C ALA A 6 15.99 -14.91 -40.13
N ASP A 7 15.17 -15.20 -41.15
CA ASP A 7 14.02 -14.38 -41.57
C ASP A 7 12.67 -15.15 -41.49
N THR A 8 12.58 -16.22 -40.69
CA THR A 8 11.29 -16.91 -40.43
C THR A 8 10.50 -16.24 -39.29
N PRO A 9 9.17 -16.44 -39.20
CA PRO A 9 8.37 -15.95 -38.08
C PRO A 9 8.92 -16.37 -36.70
N GLU A 10 9.46 -17.58 -36.59
CA GLU A 10 10.05 -18.14 -35.38
C GLU A 10 11.37 -17.44 -35.03
N ALA A 11 12.21 -17.16 -36.03
CA ALA A 11 13.46 -16.42 -35.84
C ALA A 11 13.21 -14.97 -35.39
N ILE A 12 12.17 -14.32 -35.93
CA ILE A 12 11.74 -12.99 -35.49
C ILE A 12 11.13 -13.05 -34.09
N TYR A 13 10.28 -14.03 -33.80
CA TYR A 13 9.72 -14.24 -32.47
C TYR A 13 10.82 -14.42 -31.42
N ALA A 14 11.81 -15.27 -31.69
CA ALA A 14 12.96 -15.48 -30.82
C ALA A 14 13.75 -14.18 -30.58
N GLN A 15 13.90 -13.32 -31.59
CA GLN A 15 14.53 -12.01 -31.43
C GLN A 15 13.70 -11.07 -30.54
N VAL A 16 12.37 -11.04 -30.68
CA VAL A 16 11.48 -10.27 -29.79
C VAL A 16 11.61 -10.75 -28.35
N GLU A 17 11.59 -12.06 -28.11
CA GLU A 17 11.78 -12.64 -26.78
C GLU A 17 13.17 -12.34 -26.21
N ALA A 18 14.21 -12.30 -27.05
CA ALA A 18 15.55 -11.89 -26.62
C ALA A 18 15.58 -10.42 -26.15
N PHE A 19 14.86 -9.50 -26.81
CA PHE A 19 14.70 -8.12 -26.33
C PHE A 19 13.94 -8.06 -25.00
N ARG A 20 12.84 -8.81 -24.89
CA ARG A 20 12.04 -8.90 -23.65
C ARG A 20 12.89 -9.40 -22.49
N SER A 21 13.68 -10.45 -22.70
CA SER A 21 14.60 -11.01 -21.71
C SER A 21 15.66 -9.99 -21.25
N LYS A 22 16.32 -9.29 -22.19
CA LYS A 22 17.28 -8.22 -21.87
C LYS A 22 16.68 -7.13 -20.98
N VAL A 23 15.44 -6.70 -21.28
CA VAL A 23 14.73 -5.70 -20.46
C VAL A 23 14.40 -6.29 -19.09
N ALA A 24 13.88 -7.52 -19.03
CA ALA A 24 13.55 -8.21 -17.79
C ALA A 24 14.76 -8.36 -16.85
N ASP A 25 15.95 -8.66 -17.37
CA ASP A 25 17.19 -8.74 -16.59
C ASP A 25 17.49 -7.41 -15.90
N GLN A 26 17.38 -6.29 -16.62
CA GLN A 26 17.64 -4.97 -16.04
C GLN A 26 16.53 -4.54 -15.07
N VAL A 27 15.28 -4.93 -15.33
CA VAL A 27 14.17 -4.80 -14.37
C VAL A 27 14.52 -5.54 -13.08
N GLY A 28 15.05 -6.76 -13.16
CA GLY A 28 15.51 -7.55 -12.02
C GLY A 28 16.57 -6.82 -11.20
N VAL A 29 17.56 -6.22 -11.85
CA VAL A 29 18.59 -5.40 -11.18
C VAL A 29 17.98 -4.22 -10.43
N ILE A 30 17.02 -3.51 -11.05
CA ILE A 30 16.33 -2.39 -10.39
C ILE A 30 15.55 -2.89 -9.17
N VAL A 31 14.78 -3.96 -9.31
CA VAL A 31 13.98 -4.54 -8.22
C VAL A 31 14.87 -4.97 -7.05
N GLU A 32 15.98 -5.65 -7.31
CA GLU A 32 16.95 -6.07 -6.29
C GLU A 32 17.45 -4.86 -5.47
N GLU A 33 17.77 -3.75 -6.13
CA GLU A 33 18.19 -2.53 -5.44
C GLU A 33 17.01 -1.84 -4.71
N LEU A 34 15.80 -1.87 -5.27
CA LEU A 34 14.62 -1.31 -4.63
C LEU A 34 14.21 -2.06 -3.35
N CYS A 35 14.51 -3.37 -3.26
CA CYS A 35 14.33 -4.19 -2.05
C CYS A 35 15.24 -3.78 -0.88
N ARG A 36 16.37 -3.09 -1.14
CA ARG A 36 17.35 -2.70 -0.10
C ARG A 36 16.92 -1.48 0.74
N ASN A 37 15.62 -1.19 0.82
CA ASN A 37 15.03 -0.05 1.53
C ASN A 37 15.80 1.26 1.31
N TYR A 38 16.45 1.84 2.34
CA TYR A 38 17.16 3.11 2.22
C TYR A 38 18.66 2.97 1.90
N ARG A 39 19.18 1.75 1.66
CA ARG A 39 20.59 1.46 1.34
C ARG A 39 20.80 1.09 -0.14
N ARG A 40 19.96 1.60 -1.03
CA ARG A 40 19.99 1.29 -2.47
C ARG A 40 21.24 1.87 -3.14
N ASN A 41 21.81 1.14 -4.10
CA ASN A 41 22.86 1.66 -4.96
C ASN A 41 22.25 2.45 -6.13
N GLY A 42 22.21 3.77 -5.98
CA GLY A 42 21.62 4.68 -6.97
C GLY A 42 22.32 4.65 -8.34
N ASP A 43 23.61 4.33 -8.39
CA ASP A 43 24.38 4.27 -9.65
C ASP A 43 24.10 2.97 -10.40
N ARG A 44 23.94 1.85 -9.68
CA ARG A 44 23.51 0.57 -10.27
C ARG A 44 22.11 0.69 -10.87
N ILE A 45 21.17 1.36 -10.19
CA ILE A 45 19.85 1.68 -10.74
C ILE A 45 19.97 2.52 -12.01
N ALA A 46 20.76 3.60 -11.99
CA ALA A 46 20.93 4.47 -13.15
C ALA A 46 21.54 3.73 -14.35
N SER A 47 22.55 2.87 -14.11
CA SER A 47 23.15 2.02 -15.13
C SER A 47 22.14 1.05 -15.74
N ALA A 48 21.29 0.40 -14.93
CA ALA A 48 20.21 -0.46 -15.41
C ALA A 48 19.19 0.31 -16.26
N CYS A 49 18.79 1.52 -15.85
CA CYS A 49 17.91 2.39 -16.64
C CYS A 49 18.51 2.73 -18.02
N LEU A 50 19.81 3.05 -18.10
CA LEU A 50 20.47 3.34 -19.37
C LEU A 50 20.50 2.13 -20.31
N LYS A 51 20.68 0.93 -19.75
CA LYS A 51 20.62 -0.33 -20.53
C LYS A 51 19.22 -0.62 -21.05
N ILE A 52 18.18 -0.31 -20.27
CA ILE A 52 16.78 -0.38 -20.74
C ILE A 52 16.54 0.63 -21.87
N ASP A 53 16.99 1.89 -21.71
CA ASP A 53 16.89 2.90 -22.76
C ASP A 53 17.55 2.41 -24.06
N GLN A 54 18.73 1.77 -23.98
CA GLN A 54 19.41 1.20 -25.13
C GLN A 54 18.62 0.05 -25.76
N ALA A 55 18.15 -0.91 -24.95
CA ALA A 55 17.37 -2.04 -25.44
C ALA A 55 16.07 -1.61 -26.15
N ILE A 56 15.41 -0.55 -25.65
CA ILE A 56 14.22 0.03 -26.28
C ILE A 56 14.57 0.68 -27.63
N ARG A 57 15.67 1.44 -27.72
CA ARG A 57 16.13 2.01 -29.00
C ARG A 57 16.44 0.92 -30.02
N ASP A 58 17.17 -0.11 -29.61
CA ASP A 58 17.52 -1.24 -30.47
C ASP A 58 16.27 -1.99 -30.95
N TYR A 59 15.29 -2.18 -30.06
CA TYR A 59 14.00 -2.78 -30.41
C TYR A 59 13.22 -1.93 -31.41
N HIS A 60 13.16 -0.60 -31.23
CA HIS A 60 12.50 0.28 -32.19
C HIS A 60 13.18 0.28 -33.56
N ALA A 61 14.52 0.17 -33.61
CA ALA A 61 15.26 0.00 -34.85
C ALA A 61 15.00 -1.38 -35.51
N PHE A 62 14.65 -2.39 -34.72
CA PHE A 62 14.29 -3.73 -35.20
C PHE A 62 12.88 -3.81 -35.81
N LEU A 63 11.92 -3.00 -35.35
CA LEU A 63 10.53 -3.06 -35.83
C LEU A 63 10.35 -2.98 -37.36
N PRO A 64 11.01 -2.05 -38.09
CA PRO A 64 10.90 -2.01 -39.56
C PRO A 64 11.34 -3.30 -40.26
N ARG A 65 12.27 -4.05 -39.64
CA ARG A 65 12.71 -5.35 -40.17
C ARG A 65 11.59 -6.38 -40.12
N ILE A 66 10.78 -6.39 -39.06
CA ILE A 66 9.63 -7.31 -38.93
C ILE A 66 8.66 -7.09 -40.10
N ASP A 67 8.30 -5.82 -40.35
CA ASP A 67 7.39 -5.47 -41.44
C ASP A 67 7.99 -5.80 -42.82
N ALA A 68 9.27 -5.53 -43.02
CA ALA A 68 9.96 -5.83 -44.29
C ALA A 68 10.04 -7.33 -44.58
N VAL A 69 10.37 -8.14 -43.58
CA VAL A 69 10.47 -9.61 -43.71
C VAL A 69 9.08 -10.21 -43.96
N ARG A 70 8.05 -9.77 -43.21
CA ARG A 70 6.66 -10.19 -43.45
C ARG A 70 6.21 -9.83 -44.86
N ALA A 71 6.40 -8.57 -45.28
CA ALA A 71 5.97 -8.10 -46.58
C ALA A 71 6.65 -8.85 -47.73
N ARG A 72 7.94 -9.18 -47.59
CA ARG A 72 8.65 -10.00 -48.58
C ARG A 72 8.06 -11.41 -48.65
N ALA A 73 7.86 -12.08 -47.51
CA ALA A 73 7.27 -13.41 -47.48
C ALA A 73 5.86 -13.42 -48.11
N GLU A 74 5.05 -12.40 -47.83
CA GLU A 74 3.72 -12.21 -48.44
C GLU A 74 3.79 -11.98 -49.97
N GLN A 75 4.80 -11.25 -50.46
CA GLN A 75 5.02 -11.01 -51.89
C GLN A 75 5.53 -12.24 -52.65
N GLU A 76 6.25 -13.12 -51.96
CA GLU A 76 6.80 -14.37 -52.52
C GLU A 76 5.77 -15.51 -52.57
N ALA A 77 4.60 -15.33 -51.95
CA ALA A 77 3.51 -16.32 -51.97
C ALA A 77 3.02 -16.58 -53.41
N THR A 78 2.96 -17.86 -53.78
CA THR A 78 2.62 -18.31 -55.13
C THR A 78 1.11 -18.34 -55.39
N ASP A 79 0.31 -18.50 -54.33
CA ASP A 79 -1.15 -18.51 -54.40
C ASP A 79 -1.82 -17.91 -53.15
N HIS A 80 -3.15 -17.81 -53.20
CA HIS A 80 -3.96 -17.24 -52.12
C HIS A 80 -3.96 -18.09 -50.84
N SER A 81 -3.84 -19.41 -50.96
CA SER A 81 -3.83 -20.31 -49.81
C SER A 81 -2.53 -20.17 -49.03
N GLU A 82 -1.39 -20.15 -49.73
CA GLU A 82 -0.07 -19.91 -49.15
C GLU A 82 -0.01 -18.54 -48.43
N PHE A 83 -0.58 -17.50 -49.05
CA PHE A 83 -0.70 -16.18 -48.43
C PHE A 83 -1.51 -16.20 -47.12
N ILE A 84 -2.64 -16.92 -47.08
CA ILE A 84 -3.45 -17.06 -45.84
C ILE A 84 -2.65 -17.79 -44.76
N GLU A 85 -1.97 -18.87 -45.09
CA GLU A 85 -1.14 -19.62 -44.13
C GLU A 85 0.01 -18.78 -43.59
N LEU A 86 0.71 -18.02 -44.44
CA LEU A 86 1.74 -17.08 -44.00
C LEU A 86 1.19 -16.06 -43.00
N ARG A 87 0.01 -15.48 -43.26
CA ARG A 87 -0.63 -14.56 -42.31
C ARG A 87 -0.98 -15.20 -40.97
N ARG A 88 -1.41 -16.46 -40.97
CA ARG A 88 -1.67 -17.22 -39.74
C ARG A 88 -0.38 -17.43 -38.95
N LEU A 89 0.72 -17.78 -39.62
CA LEU A 89 2.04 -17.95 -38.99
C LEU A 89 2.60 -16.63 -38.42
N TRP A 90 2.46 -15.51 -39.17
CA TRP A 90 2.94 -14.19 -38.75
C TRP A 90 2.06 -13.51 -37.70
N GLY A 91 0.80 -13.91 -37.56
CA GLY A 91 -0.16 -13.31 -36.64
C GLY A 91 0.35 -13.25 -35.19
N PRO A 92 0.68 -14.40 -34.56
CA PRO A 92 1.21 -14.44 -33.20
C PRO A 92 2.48 -13.60 -33.01
N THR A 93 3.43 -13.66 -33.95
CA THR A 93 4.68 -12.89 -33.90
C THR A 93 4.43 -11.39 -33.95
N THR A 94 3.56 -10.94 -34.87
CA THR A 94 3.20 -9.52 -35.00
C THR A 94 2.44 -9.02 -33.78
N ALA A 95 1.53 -9.85 -33.24
CA ALA A 95 0.78 -9.54 -32.02
C ALA A 95 1.71 -9.42 -30.81
N ASN A 96 2.63 -10.36 -30.59
CA ASN A 96 3.60 -10.30 -29.50
C ASN A 96 4.50 -9.06 -29.62
N ALA A 97 5.04 -8.76 -30.80
CA ALA A 97 5.82 -7.55 -31.04
C ALA A 97 5.00 -6.27 -30.73
N SER A 98 3.75 -6.20 -31.18
CA SER A 98 2.89 -5.05 -30.91
C SER A 98 2.58 -4.89 -29.42
N LEU A 99 2.28 -5.98 -28.72
CA LEU A 99 2.06 -5.97 -27.27
C LEU A 99 3.33 -5.53 -26.53
N PHE A 100 4.49 -6.06 -26.88
CA PHE A 100 5.74 -5.67 -26.26
C PHE A 100 6.07 -4.20 -26.52
N ARG A 101 5.83 -3.68 -27.74
CA ARG A 101 5.95 -2.24 -28.03
C ARG A 101 5.05 -1.40 -27.13
N ILE A 102 3.79 -1.81 -26.93
CA ILE A 102 2.86 -1.11 -26.02
C ILE A 102 3.40 -1.12 -24.59
N GLU A 103 3.94 -2.25 -24.13
CA GLU A 103 4.63 -2.31 -22.84
C GLU A 103 5.79 -1.31 -22.78
N LEU A 104 6.70 -1.32 -23.76
CA LEU A 104 7.88 -0.44 -23.79
C LEU A 104 7.54 1.05 -23.82
N ASN A 105 6.43 1.45 -24.44
CA ASN A 105 5.95 2.83 -24.43
C ASN A 105 5.68 3.36 -23.01
N ARG A 106 5.48 2.47 -22.02
CA ARG A 106 5.29 2.84 -20.61
C ARG A 106 6.59 3.05 -19.84
N TRP A 107 7.75 2.83 -20.46
CA TRP A 107 9.04 2.96 -19.80
C TRP A 107 9.25 4.35 -19.18
N HIS A 108 8.77 5.42 -19.82
CA HIS A 108 8.89 6.77 -19.25
C HIS A 108 8.22 6.89 -17.87
N GLU A 109 7.02 6.32 -17.70
CA GLU A 109 6.30 6.28 -16.41
C GLU A 109 7.10 5.49 -15.37
N MET A 110 7.63 4.33 -15.76
CA MET A 110 8.43 3.47 -14.89
C MET A 110 9.71 4.17 -14.46
N ARG A 111 10.40 4.84 -15.38
CA ARG A 111 11.63 5.58 -15.11
C ARG A 111 11.40 6.70 -14.10
N VAL A 112 10.34 7.50 -14.28
CA VAL A 112 9.98 8.54 -13.31
C VAL A 112 9.70 7.94 -11.92
N LEU A 113 9.03 6.80 -11.86
CA LEU A 113 8.75 6.08 -10.61
C LEU A 113 10.04 5.57 -9.94
N VAL A 114 10.96 4.99 -10.71
CA VAL A 114 12.27 4.50 -10.24
C VAL A 114 13.15 5.66 -9.77
N ASP A 115 13.20 6.77 -10.51
CA ASP A 115 14.03 7.93 -10.17
C ASP A 115 13.60 8.58 -8.84
N ARG A 116 12.29 8.61 -8.54
CA ARG A 116 11.76 9.06 -7.24
C ARG A 116 12.28 8.21 -6.06
N GLN A 117 12.57 6.93 -6.31
CA GLN A 117 13.02 5.97 -5.31
C GLN A 117 14.55 5.84 -5.25
N ARG A 118 15.25 6.22 -6.32
CA ARG A 118 16.71 6.18 -6.42
C ARG A 118 17.39 7.07 -5.37
N LYS A 119 16.82 8.25 -5.12
CA LYS A 119 17.26 9.20 -4.07
C LYS A 119 16.03 9.70 -3.30
N PRO A 120 15.48 8.87 -2.40
CA PRO A 120 14.21 9.19 -1.75
C PRO A 120 14.38 10.43 -0.87
N LYS A 121 13.58 11.46 -1.14
CA LYS A 121 13.52 12.66 -0.29
C LYS A 121 12.76 12.33 0.99
N ARG A 122 13.29 12.74 2.14
CA ARG A 122 12.55 12.65 3.41
C ARG A 122 11.31 13.53 3.33
N ARG A 123 10.15 12.96 3.64
CA ARG A 123 8.86 13.62 3.80
C ARG A 123 8.34 13.27 5.18
N ARG A 124 7.99 14.28 5.98
CA ARG A 124 7.42 14.08 7.32
C ARG A 124 6.24 13.12 7.30
N LEU A 125 6.00 12.44 8.41
CA LEU A 125 4.85 11.56 8.54
C LEU A 125 3.57 12.38 8.66
N TYR A 126 3.64 13.49 9.37
CA TYR A 126 2.56 14.46 9.52
C TYR A 126 2.89 15.75 8.78
N VAL A 127 1.92 16.29 8.06
CA VAL A 127 2.01 17.64 7.49
C VAL A 127 1.66 18.63 8.60
N PRO A 128 2.55 19.57 8.96
CA PRO A 128 2.20 20.59 9.94
C PRO A 128 0.99 21.38 9.47
N THR A 129 0.00 21.59 10.34
CA THR A 129 -1.26 22.31 10.02
C THR A 129 -1.01 23.64 9.34
N ALA A 130 -0.03 24.41 9.81
CA ALA A 130 0.36 25.70 9.24
C ALA A 130 0.89 25.65 7.78
N LYS A 131 1.19 24.46 7.25
CA LYS A 131 1.63 24.25 5.87
C LYS A 131 0.54 23.69 4.96
N VAL A 132 -0.62 23.37 5.50
CA VAL A 132 -1.77 22.91 4.70
C VAL A 132 -2.42 24.14 4.06
N PRO A 133 -2.64 24.18 2.73
CA PRO A 133 -3.34 25.28 2.10
C PRO A 133 -4.75 25.45 2.67
N GLU A 134 -5.20 26.70 2.85
CA GLU A 134 -6.49 27.02 3.47
C GLU A 134 -7.68 26.31 2.79
N ILE A 135 -7.70 26.29 1.45
CA ILE A 135 -8.74 25.58 0.68
C ILE A 135 -8.75 24.08 1.01
N THR A 136 -7.57 23.46 1.12
CA THR A 136 -7.45 22.04 1.47
C THR A 136 -7.93 21.79 2.90
N MET A 137 -7.58 22.67 3.84
CA MET A 137 -8.06 22.58 5.23
C MET A 137 -9.58 22.68 5.30
N SER A 138 -10.18 23.66 4.63
CA SER A 138 -11.64 23.83 4.58
C SER A 138 -12.34 22.61 4.00
N GLN A 139 -11.79 22.00 2.93
CA GLN A 139 -12.32 20.77 2.35
C GLN A 139 -12.21 19.57 3.30
N MET A 140 -11.11 19.45 4.04
CA MET A 140 -10.92 18.38 5.03
C MET A 140 -11.95 18.50 6.16
N LEU A 141 -12.14 19.70 6.73
CA LEU A 141 -13.10 19.96 7.79
C LEU A 141 -14.54 19.66 7.33
N ALA A 142 -14.93 20.13 6.15
CA ALA A 142 -16.25 19.81 5.59
C ALA A 142 -16.44 18.30 5.38
N GLY A 143 -15.38 17.58 4.99
CA GLY A 143 -15.39 16.12 4.89
C GLY A 143 -15.55 15.44 6.25
N ASP A 144 -14.89 15.95 7.29
CA ASP A 144 -15.03 15.46 8.66
C ASP A 144 -16.43 15.67 9.22
N ASP A 145 -17.06 16.83 8.96
CA ASP A 145 -18.44 17.11 9.36
C ASP A 145 -19.43 16.13 8.72
N VAL A 146 -19.28 15.87 7.42
CA VAL A 146 -20.10 14.88 6.71
C VAL A 146 -19.88 13.49 7.28
N PHE A 147 -18.63 13.11 7.54
CA PHE A 147 -18.32 11.81 8.13
C PHE A 147 -18.90 11.67 9.55
N HIS A 148 -18.85 12.73 10.35
CA HIS A 148 -19.46 12.76 11.68
C HIS A 148 -20.99 12.59 11.60
N ALA A 149 -21.65 13.26 10.66
CA ALA A 149 -23.09 13.08 10.43
C ALA A 149 -23.43 11.64 10.00
N ILE A 150 -22.62 11.04 9.11
CA ILE A 150 -22.78 9.64 8.72
C ILE A 150 -22.57 8.72 9.92
N HIS A 151 -21.54 8.98 10.74
CA HIS A 151 -21.26 8.21 11.94
C HIS A 151 -22.45 8.21 12.91
N ALA A 152 -23.03 9.38 13.19
CA ALA A 152 -24.21 9.51 14.03
C ALA A 152 -25.45 8.79 13.47
N VAL A 153 -25.65 8.81 12.14
CA VAL A 153 -26.74 8.06 11.50
C VAL A 153 -26.50 6.56 11.56
N LEU A 154 -25.25 6.13 11.42
CA LEU A 154 -24.87 4.72 11.45
C LEU A 154 -24.87 4.17 12.88
N ASN A 155 -24.55 4.94 13.90
CA ASN A 155 -24.57 4.48 15.28
C ASN A 155 -25.76 5.07 16.07
N PRO A 156 -26.98 4.53 15.91
CA PRO A 156 -28.17 5.01 16.62
C PRO A 156 -28.29 4.48 18.05
N ALA A 157 -27.38 3.59 18.48
CA ALA A 157 -27.48 2.94 19.77
C ALA A 157 -26.94 3.85 20.89
N ASP A 158 -27.77 4.10 21.89
CA ASP A 158 -27.28 4.61 23.16
C ASP A 158 -26.38 3.56 23.81
N GLN A 159 -25.32 4.02 24.47
CA GLN A 159 -24.46 3.16 25.28
C GLN A 159 -25.30 2.43 26.34
N SER A 160 -25.03 1.15 26.55
CA SER A 160 -25.67 0.35 27.60
C SER A 160 -25.30 0.86 29.00
N ALA A 161 -26.25 0.79 29.93
CA ALA A 161 -26.00 1.13 31.34
C ALA A 161 -24.84 0.32 31.94
N SER A 162 -24.69 -0.95 31.54
CA SER A 162 -23.56 -1.79 31.97
C SER A 162 -22.21 -1.24 31.53
N ALA A 163 -22.09 -0.73 30.30
CA ALA A 163 -20.84 -0.14 29.82
C ALA A 163 -20.56 1.21 30.50
N GLU A 164 -21.61 2.01 30.72
CA GLU A 164 -21.48 3.27 31.45
C GLU A 164 -21.04 3.05 32.91
N ASP A 165 -21.66 2.11 33.62
CA ASP A 165 -21.35 1.74 35.00
C ASP A 165 -19.93 1.15 35.12
N TYR A 166 -19.47 0.42 34.08
CA TYR A 166 -18.11 -0.10 34.00
C TYR A 166 -17.05 0.98 33.70
N GLY A 167 -17.48 2.21 33.40
CA GLY A 167 -16.60 3.34 33.15
C GLY A 167 -16.13 3.45 31.70
N CYS A 168 -16.83 2.89 30.72
CA CYS A 168 -16.54 3.08 29.30
C CYS A 168 -17.01 4.46 28.81
N PHE A 169 -16.33 5.04 27.80
CA PHE A 169 -16.90 6.17 27.05
C PHE A 169 -18.00 5.68 26.08
N PRO A 170 -19.03 6.49 25.79
CA PRO A 170 -19.84 6.27 24.59
C PRO A 170 -18.97 6.40 23.33
N ASP A 171 -19.48 5.96 22.18
CA ASP A 171 -18.76 6.01 20.91
C ASP A 171 -18.40 7.48 20.54
N ILE A 172 -17.15 7.85 20.84
CA ILE A 172 -16.59 9.17 20.54
C ILE A 172 -15.65 9.08 19.34
N GLY A 173 -16.07 9.68 18.23
CA GLY A 173 -15.28 9.68 17.00
C GLY A 173 -14.13 10.69 17.03
N LEU A 174 -12.89 10.22 16.82
CA LEU A 174 -11.83 11.06 16.29
C LEU A 174 -12.21 11.53 14.88
N SER A 175 -11.82 12.76 14.50
CA SER A 175 -12.01 13.27 13.13
C SER A 175 -11.49 12.26 12.10
N ASN A 176 -12.13 12.19 10.94
CA ASN A 176 -11.74 11.19 9.95
C ASN A 176 -10.39 11.52 9.31
N SER A 177 -10.11 12.81 9.12
CA SER A 177 -8.85 13.31 8.62
C SER A 177 -7.67 12.99 9.55
N ASP A 178 -7.81 13.20 10.86
CA ASP A 178 -6.76 12.86 11.83
C ASP A 178 -6.55 11.35 11.90
N PHE A 179 -7.62 10.57 11.97
CA PHE A 179 -7.54 9.11 11.95
C PHE A 179 -6.75 8.60 10.74
N HIS A 180 -7.07 9.09 9.54
CA HIS A 180 -6.33 8.72 8.34
C HIS A 180 -4.87 9.21 8.35
N ALA A 181 -4.58 10.37 8.94
CA ALA A 181 -3.20 10.84 9.08
C ALA A 181 -2.38 9.86 9.95
N HIS A 182 -2.94 9.36 11.06
CA HIS A 182 -2.28 8.38 11.90
C HIS A 182 -2.10 7.02 11.20
N LEU A 183 -3.14 6.50 10.55
CA LEU A 183 -3.03 5.24 9.80
C LEU A 183 -2.00 5.33 8.68
N HIS A 184 -1.94 6.47 7.99
CA HIS A 184 -0.96 6.71 6.94
C HIS A 184 0.48 6.75 7.48
N ALA A 185 0.69 7.44 8.60
CA ALA A 185 1.97 7.47 9.29
C ALA A 185 2.39 6.06 9.71
N ALA A 186 1.51 5.30 10.38
CA ALA A 186 1.76 3.92 10.80
C ALA A 186 2.11 3.02 9.62
N TYR A 187 1.31 3.08 8.54
CA TYR A 187 1.54 2.31 7.32
C TYR A 187 2.92 2.60 6.71
N ARG A 188 3.36 3.86 6.68
CA ARG A 188 4.70 4.22 6.19
C ARG A 188 5.83 3.69 7.09
N VAL A 189 5.58 3.57 8.39
CA VAL A 189 6.54 2.93 9.31
C VAL A 189 6.63 1.43 9.03
N LEU A 190 5.51 0.74 8.82
CA LEU A 190 5.49 -0.67 8.44
C LEU A 190 6.17 -0.91 7.09
N LEU A 191 5.91 -0.05 6.09
CA LEU A 191 6.61 -0.09 4.80
C LEU A 191 8.15 0.05 4.96
N ALA A 192 8.63 0.75 5.98
CA ALA A 192 10.07 0.90 6.20
C ALA A 192 10.72 -0.33 6.85
N ARG A 193 9.94 -1.28 7.38
CA ARG A 193 10.46 -2.51 7.99
C ARG A 193 11.06 -3.44 6.93
N PRO A 194 12.10 -4.23 7.30
CA PRO A 194 12.68 -5.21 6.41
C PRO A 194 11.75 -6.40 6.17
N GLU A 195 11.01 -6.80 7.19
CA GLU A 195 9.99 -7.84 7.12
C GLU A 195 8.76 -7.34 6.36
N LYS A 196 8.38 -8.09 5.33
CA LYS A 196 7.16 -7.88 4.56
C LYS A 196 6.24 -9.05 4.87
N LYS A 197 5.16 -8.76 5.56
CA LYS A 197 4.12 -9.72 5.94
C LYS A 197 2.76 -9.03 5.84
N ASP A 198 1.71 -9.83 5.92
CA ASP A 198 0.35 -9.31 6.06
C ASP A 198 0.25 -8.64 7.43
N TRP A 199 -0.11 -7.36 7.44
CA TRP A 199 -0.14 -6.58 8.66
C TRP A 199 -1.51 -6.60 9.32
N ARG A 200 -1.51 -6.77 10.65
CA ARG A 200 -2.71 -6.88 11.47
C ARG A 200 -2.92 -5.60 12.28
N PHE A 201 -4.12 -5.04 12.19
CA PHE A 201 -4.54 -3.84 12.91
C PHE A 201 -5.66 -4.18 13.90
N LEU A 202 -5.59 -3.59 15.10
CA LEU A 202 -6.62 -3.67 16.13
C LEU A 202 -7.14 -2.28 16.50
N ASP A 203 -8.45 -2.16 16.62
CA ASP A 203 -9.17 -1.01 17.20
C ASP A 203 -9.77 -1.42 18.56
N VAL A 204 -9.27 -0.83 19.64
CA VAL A 204 -9.69 -1.12 21.02
C VAL A 204 -10.77 -0.12 21.45
N GLY A 205 -11.97 -0.63 21.77
CA GLY A 205 -13.15 0.20 21.94
C GLY A 205 -13.62 0.74 20.59
N CYS A 206 -13.85 -0.17 19.65
CA CYS A 206 -14.08 0.18 18.24
C CYS A 206 -15.47 0.78 17.98
N GLY A 207 -16.35 0.84 18.97
CA GLY A 207 -17.72 1.31 18.86
C GLY A 207 -18.45 0.61 17.73
N ALA A 208 -19.10 1.40 16.86
CA ALA A 208 -19.80 0.88 15.69
C ALA A 208 -18.89 0.29 14.57
N GLY A 209 -17.57 0.24 14.77
CA GLY A 209 -16.62 -0.44 13.87
C GLY A 209 -16.28 0.32 12.58
N LEU A 210 -16.67 1.59 12.45
CA LEU A 210 -16.42 2.39 11.23
C LEU A 210 -14.92 2.61 10.98
N LYS A 211 -14.15 2.77 12.05
CA LYS A 211 -12.69 2.97 12.00
C LYS A 211 -11.95 1.68 11.61
N VAL A 212 -12.40 0.51 12.09
CA VAL A 212 -11.94 -0.82 11.65
C VAL A 212 -12.07 -0.96 10.12
N ILE A 213 -13.24 -0.64 9.56
CA ILE A 213 -13.48 -0.75 8.11
C ILE A 213 -12.61 0.23 7.34
N SER A 214 -12.45 1.45 7.84
CA SER A 214 -11.59 2.47 7.24
C SER A 214 -10.11 2.03 7.21
N ALA A 215 -9.67 1.30 8.23
CA ALA A 215 -8.31 0.76 8.33
C ALA A 215 -8.01 -0.34 7.30
N LYS A 216 -9.03 -1.04 6.77
CA LYS A 216 -8.89 -2.05 5.70
C LYS A 216 -8.19 -1.50 4.46
N ARG A 217 -8.18 -0.19 4.26
CA ARG A 217 -7.45 0.43 3.14
C ARG A 217 -5.94 0.32 3.26
N TYR A 218 -5.43 0.24 4.50
CA TYR A 218 -4.02 0.31 4.87
C TYR A 218 -3.44 -1.05 5.25
N PHE A 219 -4.23 -1.91 5.89
CA PHE A 219 -3.77 -3.19 6.43
C PHE A 219 -4.49 -4.37 5.78
N ASP A 220 -3.85 -5.54 5.84
CA ASP A 220 -4.34 -6.77 5.23
C ASP A 220 -5.44 -7.39 6.10
N GLU A 221 -5.25 -7.34 7.41
CA GLU A 221 -6.24 -7.76 8.39
C GLU A 221 -6.52 -6.66 9.40
N VAL A 222 -7.81 -6.45 9.66
CA VAL A 222 -8.29 -5.43 10.59
C VAL A 222 -9.32 -6.04 11.50
N PHE A 223 -9.17 -5.77 12.78
CA PHE A 223 -9.97 -6.29 13.88
C PHE A 223 -10.40 -5.12 14.74
N GLY A 224 -11.49 -5.30 15.46
CA GLY A 224 -11.85 -4.40 16.53
C GLY A 224 -12.72 -5.10 17.55
N PHE A 225 -12.67 -4.63 18.78
CA PHE A 225 -13.59 -5.08 19.80
C PHE A 225 -14.12 -3.92 20.61
N ASP A 226 -15.30 -4.12 21.18
CA ASP A 226 -15.91 -3.20 22.12
C ASP A 226 -16.48 -3.97 23.32
N TYR A 227 -16.62 -3.29 24.44
CA TYR A 227 -17.25 -3.85 25.62
C TYR A 227 -18.77 -3.96 25.43
N ASP A 228 -19.37 -2.98 24.76
CA ASP A 228 -20.81 -2.88 24.58
C ASP A 228 -21.31 -3.85 23.48
N PRO A 229 -22.18 -4.83 23.80
CA PRO A 229 -22.67 -5.78 22.82
C PRO A 229 -23.50 -5.12 21.70
N ALA A 230 -24.18 -4.01 21.97
CA ALA A 230 -24.98 -3.31 20.95
C ALA A 230 -24.08 -2.70 19.86
N TYR A 231 -22.96 -2.11 20.25
CA TYR A 231 -21.95 -1.59 19.31
C TYR A 231 -21.32 -2.72 18.49
N VAL A 232 -20.99 -3.85 19.12
CA VAL A 232 -20.44 -5.02 18.45
C VAL A 232 -21.39 -5.59 17.40
N ASP A 233 -22.67 -5.75 17.74
CA ASP A 233 -23.66 -6.30 16.81
C ASP A 233 -23.88 -5.37 15.60
N PHE A 234 -23.90 -4.06 15.84
CA PHE A 234 -23.92 -3.10 14.75
C PHE A 234 -22.66 -3.16 13.89
N GLY A 235 -21.48 -3.20 14.53
CA GLY A 235 -20.19 -3.30 13.86
C GLY A 235 -20.10 -4.53 12.96
N LYS A 236 -20.58 -5.70 13.41
CA LYS A 236 -20.67 -6.92 12.60
C LYS A 236 -21.53 -6.73 11.34
N SER A 237 -22.67 -6.05 11.48
CA SER A 237 -23.55 -5.72 10.34
C SER A 237 -22.87 -4.77 9.35
N LEU A 238 -22.14 -3.77 9.85
CA LEU A 238 -21.38 -2.85 9.02
C LEU A 238 -20.19 -3.55 8.32
N ALA A 239 -19.45 -4.41 9.03
CA ALA A 239 -18.36 -5.22 8.48
C ALA A 239 -18.84 -6.10 7.33
N THR A 240 -19.95 -6.80 7.51
CA THR A 240 -20.56 -7.65 6.47
C THR A 240 -20.86 -6.82 5.22
N ARG A 241 -21.48 -5.64 5.37
CA ARG A 241 -21.76 -4.71 4.25
C ARG A 241 -20.49 -4.13 3.61
N GLY A 242 -19.44 -3.95 4.39
CA GLY A 242 -18.10 -3.55 3.94
C GLY A 242 -17.25 -4.68 3.34
N GLY A 243 -17.83 -5.87 3.14
CA GLY A 243 -17.15 -7.05 2.61
C GLY A 243 -16.03 -7.55 3.52
N LEU A 244 -16.19 -7.41 4.83
CA LEU A 244 -15.29 -7.86 5.87
C LEU A 244 -15.96 -8.98 6.67
N ASP A 245 -15.17 -9.96 7.10
CA ASP A 245 -15.68 -11.06 7.94
C ASP A 245 -16.20 -10.50 9.27
N PRO A 246 -17.50 -10.61 9.59
CA PRO A 246 -18.06 -10.08 10.83
C PRO A 246 -17.39 -10.67 12.08
N ALA A 247 -16.76 -11.85 12.02
CA ALA A 247 -16.05 -12.43 13.16
C ALA A 247 -14.86 -11.58 13.63
N ARG A 248 -14.39 -10.63 12.80
CA ARG A 248 -13.31 -9.69 13.13
C ARG A 248 -13.77 -8.50 13.99
N ILE A 249 -15.08 -8.38 14.24
CA ILE A 249 -15.64 -7.46 15.22
C ILE A 249 -16.31 -8.28 16.31
N PHE A 250 -15.85 -8.16 17.55
CA PHE A 250 -16.27 -9.02 18.65
C PHE A 250 -16.39 -8.27 19.96
N GLN A 251 -17.11 -8.86 20.92
CA GLN A 251 -17.26 -8.29 22.25
C GLN A 251 -16.09 -8.72 23.13
N GLN A 252 -15.44 -7.76 23.78
CA GLN A 252 -14.35 -8.02 24.72
C GLN A 252 -14.12 -6.85 25.67
N ASN A 253 -13.65 -7.16 26.87
CA ASN A 253 -13.13 -6.19 27.82
C ASN A 253 -11.63 -5.95 27.58
N ALA A 254 -11.25 -4.69 27.36
CA ALA A 254 -9.87 -4.32 27.09
C ALA A 254 -8.89 -4.65 28.25
N LEU A 255 -9.38 -4.72 29.50
CA LEU A 255 -8.57 -5.07 30.68
C LEU A 255 -8.32 -6.57 30.85
N SER A 256 -9.01 -7.42 30.09
CA SER A 256 -8.85 -8.89 30.12
C SER A 256 -8.55 -9.48 28.76
N TYR A 257 -8.12 -8.66 27.81
CA TYR A 257 -7.71 -9.13 26.50
C TYR A 257 -6.21 -9.40 26.49
N ASP A 258 -5.81 -10.66 26.27
CA ASP A 258 -4.42 -11.09 26.39
C ASP A 258 -3.68 -11.12 25.04
N ASP A 259 -4.41 -11.05 23.92
CA ASP A 259 -3.86 -11.29 22.58
C ASP A 259 -3.37 -9.99 21.88
N TYR A 260 -3.05 -8.93 22.61
CA TYR A 260 -2.51 -7.69 22.01
C TYR A 260 -1.20 -7.92 21.24
N GLY A 261 -0.45 -8.96 21.59
CA GLY A 261 0.77 -9.37 20.87
C GLY A 261 0.54 -9.76 19.41
N GLU A 262 -0.69 -10.12 19.02
CA GLU A 262 -1.01 -10.60 17.68
C GLU A 262 -1.05 -9.50 16.60
N PHE A 263 -0.92 -8.23 16.99
CA PHE A 263 -1.15 -7.08 16.12
C PHE A 263 0.12 -6.27 15.86
N ASP A 264 0.24 -5.74 14.65
CA ASP A 264 1.34 -4.85 14.26
C ASP A 264 1.04 -3.39 14.57
N VAL A 265 -0.25 -3.05 14.61
CA VAL A 265 -0.78 -1.72 14.91
C VAL A 265 -1.97 -1.84 15.84
N ILE A 266 -1.93 -1.13 16.97
CA ILE A 266 -3.03 -1.05 17.91
C ILE A 266 -3.44 0.42 18.00
N TYR A 267 -4.72 0.68 17.73
CA TYR A 267 -5.35 1.98 17.88
C TYR A 267 -6.30 1.94 19.07
N PHE A 268 -6.25 2.98 19.90
CA PHE A 268 -7.18 3.17 21.00
C PHE A 268 -7.39 4.66 21.22
N TYR A 269 -8.64 5.08 21.24
CA TYR A 269 -9.01 6.48 21.47
C TYR A 269 -10.01 6.58 22.61
N ARG A 270 -9.45 6.61 23.83
CA ARG A 270 -10.20 6.73 25.08
C ARG A 270 -11.38 5.73 25.18
N PRO A 271 -11.11 4.41 25.14
CA PRO A 271 -12.17 3.42 25.38
C PRO A 271 -12.74 3.47 26.82
N MET A 272 -12.02 4.10 27.75
CA MET A 272 -12.41 4.23 29.17
C MET A 272 -12.47 5.69 29.61
N ARG A 273 -13.55 6.01 30.32
CA ARG A 273 -13.82 7.30 31.00
C ARG A 273 -13.13 7.39 32.34
N ASP A 274 -13.11 6.30 33.07
CA ASP A 274 -12.33 6.20 34.30
C ASP A 274 -10.84 6.27 33.98
N GLU A 275 -10.12 7.19 34.64
CA GLU A 275 -8.72 7.45 34.35
C GLU A 275 -7.80 6.33 34.85
N ASP A 276 -8.13 5.71 35.99
CA ASP A 276 -7.33 4.61 36.55
C ASP A 276 -7.46 3.36 35.67
N LEU A 277 -8.66 3.03 35.23
CA LEU A 277 -8.88 1.93 34.28
C LEU A 277 -8.20 2.21 32.94
N LEU A 278 -8.27 3.45 32.43
CA LEU A 278 -7.59 3.82 31.19
C LEU A 278 -6.07 3.61 31.30
N MET A 279 -5.47 4.01 32.42
CA MET A 279 -4.03 3.81 32.68
C MET A 279 -3.68 2.33 32.81
N GLU A 280 -4.53 1.54 33.46
CA GLU A 280 -4.35 0.08 33.57
C GLU A 280 -4.38 -0.59 32.18
N MET A 281 -5.33 -0.20 31.34
CA MET A 281 -5.42 -0.68 29.96
C MET A 281 -4.21 -0.27 29.12
N GLU A 282 -3.77 0.98 29.19
CA GLU A 282 -2.58 1.46 28.49
C GLU A 282 -1.36 0.62 28.85
N LYS A 283 -1.17 0.37 30.15
CA LYS A 283 -0.07 -0.47 30.64
C LYS A 283 -0.19 -1.90 30.12
N LEU A 284 -1.36 -2.51 30.22
CA LEU A 284 -1.60 -3.87 29.73
C LEU A 284 -1.28 -4.00 28.24
N ILE A 285 -1.78 -3.08 27.40
CA ILE A 285 -1.51 -3.06 25.96
C ILE A 285 0.00 -3.00 25.71
N VAL A 286 0.71 -2.11 26.37
CA VAL A 286 2.15 -1.93 26.13
C VAL A 286 2.95 -3.15 26.60
N GLU A 287 2.60 -3.74 27.74
CA GLU A 287 3.30 -4.91 28.31
C GLU A 287 3.08 -6.19 27.50
N THR A 288 1.89 -6.37 26.92
CA THR A 288 1.51 -7.60 26.21
C THR A 288 1.66 -7.51 24.69
N ALA A 289 1.70 -6.31 24.11
CA ALA A 289 2.02 -6.14 22.70
C ALA A 289 3.45 -6.63 22.38
N HIS A 290 3.67 -7.11 21.15
CA HIS A 290 5.03 -7.47 20.75
C HIS A 290 5.94 -6.24 20.71
N PRO A 291 7.23 -6.35 21.11
CA PRO A 291 8.16 -5.25 21.00
C PRO A 291 8.22 -4.68 19.58
N GLY A 292 8.10 -3.37 19.46
CA GLY A 292 8.01 -2.70 18.17
C GLY A 292 6.60 -2.64 17.58
N THR A 293 5.54 -3.04 18.29
CA THR A 293 4.15 -2.77 17.86
C THR A 293 3.91 -1.26 17.76
N LEU A 294 3.19 -0.82 16.74
CA LEU A 294 2.83 0.59 16.59
C LEU A 294 1.57 0.89 17.40
N LEU A 295 1.64 1.91 18.23
CA LEU A 295 0.50 2.37 19.01
C LEU A 295 0.03 3.71 18.46
N ILE A 296 -1.28 3.83 18.22
CA ILE A 296 -1.94 5.08 17.85
C ILE A 296 -2.87 5.47 18.99
N ALA A 297 -2.47 6.49 19.75
CA ALA A 297 -3.16 6.92 20.97
C ALA A 297 -3.37 8.45 20.95
N PRO A 298 -4.39 8.95 20.20
CA PRO A 298 -4.51 10.36 19.86
C PRO A 298 -5.23 11.18 20.94
N TYR A 299 -4.69 11.17 22.16
CA TYR A 299 -5.19 11.96 23.27
C TYR A 299 -4.07 12.36 24.22
N ARG A 300 -4.19 13.57 24.79
CA ARG A 300 -3.11 14.25 25.50
C ARG A 300 -2.53 13.46 26.68
N ALA A 301 -3.37 12.72 27.41
CA ALA A 301 -2.94 11.99 28.59
C ALA A 301 -1.87 10.95 28.26
N PHE A 302 -2.01 10.21 27.14
CA PHE A 302 -1.01 9.24 26.70
C PHE A 302 0.32 9.91 26.30
N THR A 303 0.26 11.09 25.67
CA THR A 303 1.46 11.88 25.30
C THR A 303 2.33 12.23 26.51
N HIS A 304 1.77 12.26 27.72
CA HIS A 304 2.51 12.52 28.95
C HIS A 304 3.04 11.26 29.64
N ARG A 305 2.55 10.07 29.28
CA ARG A 305 2.87 8.80 29.95
C ARG A 305 3.67 7.82 29.09
N TYR A 306 3.73 8.03 27.77
CA TYR A 306 4.31 7.04 26.86
C TYR A 306 5.76 6.63 27.23
N GLU A 307 6.58 7.56 27.73
CA GLU A 307 7.97 7.26 28.14
C GLU A 307 8.02 6.35 29.35
N ASP A 308 7.19 6.62 30.37
CA ASP A 308 7.10 5.81 31.58
C ASP A 308 6.54 4.41 31.30
N LEU A 309 5.71 4.28 30.26
CA LEU A 309 5.22 3.00 29.76
C LEU A 309 6.26 2.25 28.91
N GLY A 310 7.44 2.83 28.64
CA GLY A 310 8.48 2.20 27.83
C GLY A 310 8.23 2.29 26.32
N CYS A 311 7.45 3.27 25.86
CA CYS A 311 7.23 3.52 24.45
C CYS A 311 8.21 4.56 23.90
N GLY A 312 8.57 4.42 22.62
CA GLY A 312 9.31 5.43 21.87
C GLY A 312 8.39 6.29 21.01
N HIS A 313 8.51 7.61 21.08
CA HIS A 313 7.71 8.53 20.25
C HIS A 313 8.25 8.66 18.82
N ILE A 314 7.40 8.38 17.82
CA ILE A 314 7.76 8.50 16.40
C ILE A 314 7.50 9.94 15.92
N GLU A 315 6.23 10.34 15.82
CA GLU A 315 5.75 11.68 15.48
C GLU A 315 4.22 11.75 15.71
N GLY A 316 3.66 12.92 16.03
CA GLY A 316 2.22 13.06 16.27
C GLY A 316 1.74 12.16 17.41
N ASP A 317 0.67 11.41 17.20
CA ASP A 317 0.16 10.43 18.18
C ASP A 317 0.52 8.98 17.83
N LEU A 318 1.67 8.80 17.18
CA LEU A 318 2.21 7.49 16.82
C LEU A 318 3.43 7.15 17.67
N TYR A 319 3.37 5.99 18.31
CA TYR A 319 4.37 5.49 19.24
C TYR A 319 4.80 4.07 18.88
N LEU A 320 5.93 3.64 19.43
CA LEU A 320 6.49 2.31 19.26
C LEU A 320 6.57 1.63 20.62
N ALA A 321 5.83 0.55 20.82
CA ALA A 321 5.77 -0.18 22.08
C ALA A 321 7.13 -0.81 22.42
N GLN A 322 7.49 -0.77 23.71
CA GLN A 322 8.71 -1.39 24.25
C GLN A 322 9.98 -1.02 23.47
N ALA A 323 10.12 0.27 23.14
CA ALA A 323 11.19 0.76 22.28
C ALA A 323 11.79 2.06 22.82
N SER A 324 13.09 2.24 22.61
CA SER A 324 13.76 3.48 23.00
C SER A 324 13.35 4.65 22.10
N ALA A 325 13.58 5.88 22.56
CA ALA A 325 13.46 7.07 21.73
C ALA A 325 14.37 6.99 20.48
N GLU A 326 15.55 6.36 20.58
CA GLU A 326 16.46 6.18 19.45
C GLU A 326 15.85 5.26 18.39
N ASP A 327 15.25 4.14 18.81
CA ASP A 327 14.58 3.19 17.92
C ASP A 327 13.40 3.85 17.19
N ALA A 328 12.59 4.63 17.91
CA ALA A 328 11.48 5.36 17.33
C ALA A 328 11.97 6.43 16.32
N GLN A 329 13.04 7.16 16.62
CA GLN A 329 13.63 8.11 15.67
C GLN A 329 14.26 7.42 14.44
N LYS A 330 14.84 6.23 14.61
CA LYS A 330 15.33 5.41 13.49
C LYS A 330 14.17 4.94 12.61
N ALA A 331 13.07 4.48 13.22
CA ALA A 331 11.85 4.09 12.51
C ALA A 331 11.26 5.27 11.73
N ARG A 332 11.11 6.44 12.37
CA ARG A 332 10.67 7.69 11.73
C ARG A 332 11.54 8.03 10.52
N ARG A 333 12.87 8.11 10.68
CA ARG A 333 13.79 8.48 9.59
C ARG A 333 13.71 7.53 8.40
N ALA A 334 13.46 6.24 8.65
CA ALA A 334 13.26 5.26 7.60
C ALA A 334 11.89 5.46 6.90
N ALA A 335 10.81 5.61 7.67
CA ALA A 335 9.45 5.86 7.20
C ALA A 335 9.32 7.13 6.35
N GLU A 336 10.04 8.19 6.72
CA GLU A 336 10.05 9.45 5.97
C GLU A 336 10.61 9.29 4.55
N ARG A 337 11.38 8.23 4.26
CA ARG A 337 11.90 7.92 2.92
C ARG A 337 10.96 7.01 2.11
N MET A 338 9.93 6.47 2.74
CA MET A 338 8.89 5.70 2.05
C MET A 338 7.94 6.65 1.33
N GLY A 339 7.39 6.19 0.20
CA GLY A 339 6.45 6.98 -0.57
C GLY A 339 5.11 7.12 0.16
N PRO A 340 4.30 8.13 -0.18
CA PRO A 340 3.04 8.41 0.50
C PRO A 340 1.83 7.70 -0.10
N PHE A 341 2.00 6.82 -1.09
CA PHE A 341 0.86 6.19 -1.74
C PHE A 341 0.44 4.93 -0.99
N ILE A 342 -0.86 4.80 -0.73
CA ILE A 342 -1.44 3.58 -0.14
C ILE A 342 -1.75 2.62 -1.29
N ALA A 343 -0.73 1.91 -1.75
CA ALA A 343 -0.87 1.04 -2.90
C ALA A 343 -1.16 -0.40 -2.46
N LYS A 344 -2.38 -0.88 -2.72
CA LYS A 344 -2.64 -2.32 -2.68
C LYS A 344 -2.08 -2.96 -3.94
N ARG A 345 -1.58 -4.19 -3.81
CA ARG A 345 -1.17 -4.99 -4.97
C ARG A 345 -2.35 -5.06 -5.94
N ASP A 346 -2.08 -4.75 -7.21
CA ASP A 346 -3.12 -4.92 -8.22
C ASP A 346 -3.24 -6.41 -8.51
N GLU A 347 -4.41 -6.98 -8.30
CA GLU A 347 -4.70 -8.38 -8.67
C GLU A 347 -4.88 -8.54 -10.20
N SER A 348 -4.64 -7.48 -10.98
CA SER A 348 -4.75 -7.54 -12.44
C SER A 348 -4.00 -8.75 -13.01
N LEU A 349 -4.72 -9.59 -13.76
CA LEU A 349 -4.23 -10.87 -14.26
C LEU A 349 -3.10 -10.73 -15.31
N LEU A 350 -2.99 -9.57 -15.97
CA LEU A 350 -2.00 -9.35 -17.03
C LEU A 350 -0.70 -8.78 -16.46
N ARG A 351 0.28 -9.66 -16.26
CA ARG A 351 1.66 -9.25 -15.95
C ARG A 351 2.37 -8.77 -17.20
N THR A 352 3.17 -7.72 -17.04
CA THR A 352 4.03 -7.14 -18.07
C THR A 352 5.49 -7.21 -17.62
N VAL A 353 6.43 -6.86 -18.49
CA VAL A 353 7.85 -6.74 -18.12
C VAL A 353 8.09 -5.72 -16.97
N TRP A 354 7.16 -4.79 -16.75
CA TRP A 354 7.25 -3.76 -15.71
C TRP A 354 6.59 -4.13 -14.38
N SER A 355 5.78 -5.21 -14.35
CA SER A 355 5.07 -5.64 -13.14
C SER A 355 6.01 -5.79 -11.92
N PRO A 356 7.24 -6.32 -12.03
CA PRO A 356 8.15 -6.40 -10.89
C PRO A 356 8.55 -5.03 -10.31
N ILE A 357 8.84 -4.03 -11.15
CA ILE A 357 9.14 -2.66 -10.69
C ILE A 357 7.91 -2.07 -9.99
N LEU A 358 6.72 -2.25 -10.55
CA LEU A 358 5.49 -1.73 -9.97
C LEU A 358 5.20 -2.37 -8.60
N ASP A 359 5.27 -3.70 -8.51
CA ASP A 359 5.05 -4.43 -7.26
C ASP A 359 6.02 -3.95 -6.18
N GLN A 360 7.32 -3.88 -6.49
CA GLN A 360 8.32 -3.44 -5.52
C GLN A 360 8.19 -1.95 -5.17
N SER A 361 7.83 -1.10 -6.13
CA SER A 361 7.58 0.32 -5.88
C SER A 361 6.41 0.52 -4.92
N ARG A 362 5.34 -0.25 -5.08
CA ARG A 362 4.16 -0.22 -4.22
C ARG A 362 4.47 -0.74 -2.82
N ALA A 363 5.28 -1.79 -2.70
CA ALA A 363 5.82 -2.27 -1.43
C ALA A 363 6.74 -1.23 -0.73
N ASN A 364 7.15 -0.19 -1.46
CA ASN A 364 7.88 0.97 -0.96
C ASN A 364 7.01 2.23 -0.78
N GLY A 365 5.68 2.14 -0.97
CA GLY A 365 4.75 3.28 -0.89
C GLY A 365 4.76 4.21 -2.10
N TYR A 366 5.31 3.77 -3.24
CA TYR A 366 5.32 4.52 -4.49
C TYR A 366 4.37 3.88 -5.50
N ASP A 367 3.54 4.68 -6.18
CA ASP A 367 2.68 4.20 -7.26
C ASP A 367 2.60 5.25 -8.38
N LEU A 368 1.97 4.87 -9.49
CA LEU A 368 1.65 5.79 -10.57
C LEU A 368 0.46 6.70 -10.17
N PRO A 369 0.56 8.03 -10.34
CA PRO A 369 -0.51 8.95 -9.96
C PRO A 369 -1.86 8.67 -10.64
N THR A 370 -1.83 8.17 -11.87
CA THR A 370 -3.01 7.93 -12.71
C THR A 370 -3.96 6.87 -12.16
N ARG A 371 -3.52 6.02 -11.23
CA ARG A 371 -4.37 4.98 -10.61
C ARG A 371 -5.48 5.54 -9.72
N TYR A 372 -5.28 6.72 -9.13
CA TYR A 372 -6.25 7.34 -8.21
C TYR A 372 -7.29 8.20 -8.93
N ALA A 373 -7.22 8.32 -10.26
CA ALA A 373 -8.13 9.16 -11.05
C ALA A 373 -9.53 8.55 -11.27
N LYS A 374 -9.73 7.26 -10.94
CA LYS A 374 -11.05 6.60 -11.04
C LYS A 374 -11.25 5.67 -9.83
N PRO A 375 -12.31 5.85 -9.01
CA PRO A 375 -12.67 4.87 -8.01
C PRO A 375 -12.95 3.52 -8.67
N ARG A 376 -12.43 2.43 -8.10
CA ARG A 376 -12.88 1.08 -8.41
C ARG A 376 -14.02 0.81 -7.42
N TYR A 377 -15.27 0.89 -7.90
CA TYR A 377 -16.45 0.45 -7.16
C TYR A 377 -16.68 -1.04 -7.41
#